data_AF-A0A842RCM5-F1
#
_entry.id   AF-A0A842RCM5-F1
#
_cell.length_a   1.000
_cell.length_b   1.000
_cell.length_c   1.000
_cell.angle_alpha   90.00
_cell.angle_beta   90.00
_cell.angle_gamma   90.00
#
_symmetry.space_group_name_H-M   'P 1'
#
loop_
_entity.id
_entity.type
_entity.pdbx_description
1 polymer ?
#
loop_
_entity_poly.entity_id
_entity_poly.type
_entity_poly.pdbx_seq_one_letter_code
_entity_poly.pdbx_strand_id
1 'polypeptide(L)'
;MTEISEVQTMIKKGSLTLEEIEQNFKESLQVMKKGLENLQGPIEEIISQEKKLKEEIAKYESDNLSLSKEISSLKMENQEKENELEEEKEQLSDKTKKRVDLEKTIREIETELENTKQSLSTAKDELAQKNDELQTIEKELEDLRTSYENQIQKLEEKAEEKRKNIRRIKGERLALEYLIKHNHVDFNELTVINALKGRTTTDISTIEKITGVSKDLIENCLKGLSERGLVEYNQDSGNISIIGSLKI
;
A
#
# COMPACT_ATOMS: atom_id res chain seq x y z
N MET A 1 -49.48 49.14 156.11
CA MET A 1 -48.40 49.67 155.23
C MET A 1 -47.61 48.57 154.51
N THR A 2 -47.80 47.29 154.84
CA THR A 2 -47.02 46.14 154.34
C THR A 2 -47.42 45.68 152.93
N GLU A 3 -48.72 45.59 152.60
CA GLU A 3 -49.21 45.13 151.28
C GLU A 3 -48.87 46.10 150.13
N ILE A 4 -48.86 47.40 150.39
CA ILE A 4 -48.46 48.42 149.39
C ILE A 4 -46.97 48.26 149.03
N SER A 5 -46.14 47.86 150.00
CA SER A 5 -44.70 47.66 149.78
C SER A 5 -44.41 46.39 148.95
N GLU A 6 -45.21 45.33 149.14
CA GLU A 6 -45.15 44.09 148.35
C GLU A 6 -45.61 44.31 146.91
N VAL A 7 -46.70 45.05 146.71
CA VAL A 7 -47.16 45.44 145.37
C VAL A 7 -46.11 46.33 144.68
N GLN A 8 -45.50 47.27 145.39
CA GLN A 8 -44.41 48.08 144.85
C GLN A 8 -43.17 47.25 144.48
N THR A 9 -42.81 46.21 145.25
CA THR A 9 -41.69 45.33 144.92
C THR A 9 -42.00 44.39 143.74
N MET A 10 -43.24 43.88 143.63
CA MET A 10 -43.72 43.11 142.48
C MET A 10 -43.71 43.95 141.20
N ILE A 11 -44.22 45.19 141.25
CA ILE A 11 -44.18 46.13 140.12
C ILE A 11 -42.74 46.43 139.71
N LYS A 12 -41.84 46.61 140.67
CA LYS A 12 -40.41 46.85 140.39
C LYS A 12 -39.73 45.64 139.75
N LYS A 13 -40.06 44.41 140.18
CA LYS A 13 -39.59 43.17 139.54
C LYS A 13 -40.19 42.99 138.13
N GLY A 14 -41.47 43.31 137.96
CA GLY A 14 -42.15 43.33 136.65
C GLY A 14 -41.51 44.34 135.69
N SER A 15 -41.14 45.52 136.20
CA SER A 15 -40.41 46.55 135.45
C SER A 15 -39.02 46.05 135.02
N LEU A 16 -38.25 45.46 135.95
CA LEU A 16 -36.92 44.91 135.65
C LEU A 16 -36.98 43.76 134.63
N THR A 17 -37.97 42.87 134.73
CA THR A 17 -38.16 41.77 133.76
C THR A 17 -38.62 42.26 132.39
N LEU A 18 -39.45 43.29 132.32
CA LEU A 18 -39.81 43.94 131.05
C LEU A 18 -38.61 44.66 130.41
N GLU A 19 -37.76 45.31 131.20
CA GLU A 19 -36.50 45.91 130.73
C GLU A 19 -35.54 44.86 130.18
N GLU A 20 -35.38 43.70 130.84
CA GLU A 20 -34.58 42.58 130.34
C GLU A 20 -35.14 42.01 129.02
N ILE A 21 -36.47 41.86 128.91
CA ILE A 21 -37.12 41.41 127.66
C ILE A 21 -36.90 42.43 126.54
N GLU A 22 -37.07 43.73 126.81
CA GLU A 22 -36.83 44.80 125.84
C GLU A 22 -35.36 44.81 125.37
N GLN A 23 -34.43 44.63 126.30
CA GLN A 23 -33.00 44.55 126.00
C GLN A 23 -32.67 43.33 125.13
N ASN A 24 -33.20 42.14 125.48
CA ASN A 24 -33.02 40.92 124.69
C ASN A 24 -33.62 41.04 123.27
N PHE A 25 -34.77 41.71 123.14
CA PHE A 25 -35.37 42.01 121.83
C PHE A 25 -34.50 42.97 121.01
N LYS A 26 -33.95 44.02 121.63
CA LYS A 26 -33.01 44.95 120.96
C LYS A 26 -31.75 44.24 120.49
N GLU A 27 -31.18 43.38 121.32
CA GLU A 27 -30.00 42.59 120.97
C GLU A 27 -30.30 41.61 119.82
N SER A 28 -31.44 40.92 119.87
CA SER A 28 -31.89 40.03 118.79
C SER A 28 -32.13 40.79 117.48
N LEU A 29 -32.72 41.98 117.54
CA LEU A 29 -32.90 42.87 116.38
C LEU A 29 -31.56 43.34 115.81
N GLN A 30 -30.58 43.68 116.65
CA GLN A 30 -29.24 44.03 116.20
C GLN A 30 -28.53 42.85 115.52
N VAL A 31 -28.64 41.64 116.09
CA VAL A 31 -28.08 40.42 115.48
C VAL A 31 -28.73 40.13 114.13
N MET A 32 -30.06 40.21 114.03
CA MET A 32 -30.79 40.03 112.76
C MET A 32 -30.41 41.09 111.73
N LYS A 33 -30.30 42.35 112.14
CA LYS A 33 -29.88 43.45 111.26
C LYS A 33 -28.48 43.20 110.71
N LYS A 34 -27.53 42.82 111.56
CA LYS A 34 -26.16 42.48 111.15
C LYS A 34 -26.13 41.25 110.24
N GLY A 35 -26.98 40.26 110.49
CA GLY A 35 -27.17 39.09 109.62
C GLY A 35 -27.66 39.47 108.23
N LEU A 36 -28.63 40.39 108.14
CA LEU A 36 -29.14 40.93 106.87
C LEU A 36 -28.08 41.74 106.13
N GLU A 37 -27.36 42.63 106.83
CA GLU A 37 -26.25 43.41 106.27
C GLU A 37 -25.15 42.50 105.72
N ASN A 38 -24.82 41.41 106.42
CA ASN A 38 -23.83 40.43 105.99
C ASN A 38 -24.26 39.61 104.76
N LEU A 39 -25.57 39.43 104.52
CA LEU A 39 -26.09 38.70 103.35
C LEU A 39 -26.16 39.57 102.09
N GLN A 40 -26.14 40.89 102.23
CA GLN A 40 -26.24 41.81 101.09
C GLN A 40 -25.09 41.61 100.09
N GLY A 41 -23.84 41.53 100.57
CA GLY A 41 -22.67 41.33 99.71
C GLY A 41 -22.71 40.03 98.90
N PRO A 42 -22.95 38.86 99.52
CA PRO A 42 -23.13 37.59 98.79
C PRO A 42 -24.24 37.62 97.74
N ILE A 43 -25.36 38.30 98.01
CA ILE A 43 -26.45 38.43 97.04
C ILE A 43 -26.01 39.28 95.83
N GLU A 44 -25.34 40.40 96.07
CA GLU A 44 -24.80 41.26 94.99
C GLU A 44 -23.78 40.50 94.14
N GLU A 45 -22.95 39.66 94.76
CA GLU A 45 -21.98 38.80 94.06
C GLU A 45 -22.67 37.74 93.19
N ILE A 46 -23.70 37.06 93.71
CA ILE A 46 -24.49 36.09 92.94
C ILE A 46 -25.15 36.77 91.73
N ILE A 47 -25.71 37.97 91.89
CA ILE A 47 -26.33 38.73 90.78
C ILE A 47 -25.28 39.06 89.71
N SER A 48 -24.07 39.46 90.12
CA SER A 48 -22.96 39.74 89.21
C SER A 48 -22.52 38.49 88.44
N GLN A 49 -22.44 37.35 89.11
CA GLN A 49 -22.11 36.06 88.49
C GLN A 49 -23.21 35.60 87.52
N GLU A 50 -24.49 35.72 87.90
CA GLU A 50 -25.64 35.39 87.05
C GLU A 50 -25.59 36.21 85.74
N LYS A 51 -25.27 37.50 85.83
CA LYS A 51 -25.15 38.36 84.65
C LYS A 51 -24.01 37.92 83.73
N LYS A 52 -22.83 37.61 84.28
CA LYS A 52 -21.68 37.12 83.49
C LYS A 52 -22.00 35.80 82.78
N LEU A 53 -22.63 34.86 83.48
CA LEU A 53 -23.03 33.58 82.90
C LEU A 53 -24.04 33.75 81.77
N LYS A 54 -24.99 34.68 81.89
CA LYS A 54 -25.93 35.02 80.81
C LYS A 54 -25.21 35.56 79.56
N GLU A 55 -24.21 36.41 79.74
CA GLU A 55 -23.42 36.95 78.64
C GLU A 55 -22.58 35.85 77.95
N GLU A 56 -21.98 34.93 78.72
CA GLU A 56 -21.24 33.78 78.17
C GLU A 56 -22.15 32.81 77.41
N ILE A 57 -23.34 32.48 77.96
CA ILE A 57 -24.32 31.63 77.27
C ILE A 57 -24.73 32.24 75.93
N ALA A 58 -25.05 33.55 75.90
CA ALA A 58 -25.41 34.23 74.65
C ALA A 58 -24.27 34.17 73.62
N LYS A 59 -23.02 34.28 74.06
CA LYS A 59 -21.85 34.15 73.18
C LYS A 59 -21.73 32.73 72.63
N TYR A 60 -21.85 31.70 73.48
CA TYR A 60 -21.79 30.30 73.05
C TYR A 60 -22.92 29.95 72.07
N GLU A 61 -24.14 30.46 72.28
CA GLU A 61 -25.24 30.28 71.33
C GLU A 61 -24.94 30.90 69.96
N SER A 62 -24.37 32.11 69.95
CA SER A 62 -23.95 32.80 68.72
C SER A 62 -22.85 32.02 68.00
N ASP A 63 -21.82 31.57 68.72
CA ASP A 63 -20.70 30.81 68.15
C ASP A 63 -21.20 29.46 67.59
N ASN A 64 -22.11 28.78 68.29
CA ASN A 64 -22.69 27.51 67.85
C ASN A 64 -23.56 27.67 66.59
N LEU A 65 -24.31 28.77 66.49
CA LEU A 65 -25.05 29.12 65.27
C LEU A 65 -24.10 29.39 64.09
N SER A 66 -22.97 30.06 64.33
CA SER A 66 -21.95 30.31 63.30
C SER A 66 -21.32 29.00 62.81
N LEU A 67 -20.87 28.15 63.74
CA LEU A 67 -20.29 26.84 63.42
C LEU A 67 -21.28 25.94 62.68
N SER A 68 -22.56 25.96 63.05
CA SER A 68 -23.61 25.19 62.36
C SER A 68 -23.78 25.62 60.89
N LYS A 69 -23.67 26.93 60.61
CA LYS A 69 -23.70 27.46 59.24
C LYS A 69 -22.46 27.05 58.46
N GLU A 70 -21.28 27.14 59.07
CA GLU A 70 -20.02 26.74 58.46
C GLU A 70 -20.01 25.25 58.10
N ILE A 71 -20.44 24.38 59.03
CA ILE A 71 -20.60 22.94 58.78
C ILE A 71 -21.55 22.68 57.62
N SER A 72 -22.65 23.42 57.53
CA SER A 72 -23.62 23.26 56.43
C SER A 72 -23.01 23.67 55.09
N SER A 73 -22.24 24.76 55.06
CA SER A 73 -21.50 25.21 53.86
C SER A 73 -20.47 24.18 53.41
N LEU A 74 -19.65 23.68 54.34
CA LEU A 74 -18.63 22.67 54.04
C LEU A 74 -19.23 21.36 53.55
N LYS A 75 -20.40 20.95 54.06
CA LYS A 75 -21.13 19.78 53.54
C LYS A 75 -21.56 19.96 52.09
N MET A 76 -22.06 21.15 51.73
CA MET A 76 -22.46 21.45 50.35
C MET A 76 -21.24 21.44 49.43
N GLU A 77 -20.15 22.11 49.82
CA GLU A 77 -18.90 22.14 49.06
C GLU A 77 -18.33 20.72 48.86
N ASN A 78 -18.34 19.89 49.92
CA ASN A 78 -17.86 18.51 49.81
C ASN A 78 -18.73 17.69 48.84
N GLN A 79 -20.05 17.88 48.85
CA GLN A 79 -20.94 17.19 47.92
C GLN A 79 -20.72 17.64 46.46
N GLU A 80 -20.47 18.93 46.23
CA GLU A 80 -20.11 19.44 44.90
C GLU A 80 -18.79 18.83 44.42
N LYS A 81 -17.78 18.76 45.29
CA LYS A 81 -16.48 18.14 44.97
C LYS A 81 -16.59 16.64 44.69
N GLU A 82 -17.45 15.94 45.41
CA GLU A 82 -17.73 14.51 45.14
C GLU A 82 -18.36 14.31 43.76
N ASN A 83 -19.27 15.19 43.35
CA ASN A 83 -19.87 15.14 42.01
C ASN A 83 -18.84 15.46 40.90
N GLU A 84 -18.06 16.52 41.07
CA GLU A 84 -16.97 16.87 40.13
C GLU A 84 -15.99 15.71 39.96
N LEU A 85 -15.60 15.06 41.06
CA LEU A 85 -14.71 13.91 41.02
C LEU A 85 -15.31 12.72 40.25
N GLU A 86 -16.61 12.48 40.37
CA GLU A 86 -17.26 11.40 39.64
C GLU A 86 -17.33 11.68 38.14
N GLU A 87 -17.63 12.93 37.75
CA GLU A 87 -17.58 13.36 36.35
C GLU A 87 -16.17 13.22 35.76
N GLU A 88 -15.12 13.59 36.51
CA GLU A 88 -13.73 13.41 36.07
C GLU A 88 -13.37 11.93 35.88
N LYS A 89 -13.84 11.04 36.74
CA LYS A 89 -13.62 9.59 36.58
C LYS A 89 -14.30 9.05 35.33
N GLU A 90 -15.54 9.49 35.05
CA GLU A 90 -16.24 9.09 33.82
C GLU A 90 -15.48 9.55 32.58
N GLN A 91 -15.06 10.82 32.55
CA GLN A 91 -14.26 11.36 31.45
C GLN A 91 -12.94 10.61 31.27
N LEU A 92 -12.26 10.25 32.37
CA LEU A 92 -11.04 9.46 32.32
C LEU A 92 -11.29 8.05 31.77
N SER A 93 -12.39 7.41 32.17
CA SER A 93 -12.81 6.10 31.66
C SER A 93 -13.04 6.13 30.15
N ASP A 94 -13.75 7.14 29.65
CA ASP A 94 -14.02 7.28 28.23
C ASP A 94 -12.78 7.62 27.41
N LYS A 95 -11.91 8.49 27.92
CA LYS A 95 -10.59 8.74 27.29
C LYS A 95 -9.75 7.46 27.25
N THR A 96 -9.81 6.63 28.29
CA THR A 96 -9.10 5.35 28.34
C THR A 96 -9.61 4.39 27.27
N LYS A 97 -10.93 4.23 27.12
CA LYS A 97 -11.53 3.43 26.06
C LYS A 97 -11.10 3.91 24.67
N LYS A 98 -11.20 5.22 24.43
CA LYS A 98 -10.78 5.84 23.16
C LYS A 98 -9.30 5.60 22.87
N ARG A 99 -8.44 5.64 23.88
CA ARG A 99 -7.01 5.31 23.73
C ARG A 99 -6.82 3.85 23.29
N VAL A 100 -7.51 2.91 23.93
CA VAL A 100 -7.45 1.48 23.58
C VAL A 100 -7.92 1.25 22.14
N ASP A 101 -9.00 1.89 21.72
CA ASP A 101 -9.50 1.79 20.34
C ASP A 101 -8.48 2.35 19.33
N LEU A 102 -7.87 3.50 19.63
CA LEU A 102 -6.82 4.08 18.79
C LEU A 102 -5.57 3.18 18.71
N GLU A 103 -5.15 2.59 19.83
CA GLU A 103 -4.03 1.63 19.86
C GLU A 103 -4.33 0.41 18.97
N LYS A 104 -5.59 -0.05 18.96
CA LYS A 104 -6.03 -1.14 18.06
C LYS A 104 -5.95 -0.71 16.59
N THR A 105 -6.49 0.46 16.24
CA THR A 105 -6.42 1.01 14.88
C THR A 105 -4.97 1.15 14.39
N ILE A 106 -4.05 1.60 15.26
CA ILE A 106 -2.64 1.73 14.91
C ILE A 106 -2.04 0.37 14.51
N ARG A 107 -2.30 -0.69 15.29
CA ARG A 107 -1.78 -2.04 14.98
C ARG A 107 -2.33 -2.59 13.66
N GLU A 108 -3.60 -2.32 13.37
CA GLU A 108 -4.23 -2.70 12.09
C GLU A 108 -3.53 -1.99 10.92
N ILE A 109 -3.33 -0.67 11.02
CA ILE A 109 -2.63 0.13 10.00
C ILE A 109 -1.17 -0.34 9.83
N GLU A 110 -0.46 -0.64 10.91
CA GLU A 110 0.91 -1.16 10.84
C GLU A 110 0.99 -2.49 10.08
N THR A 111 0.00 -3.35 10.29
CA THR A 111 -0.10 -4.64 9.59
C THR A 111 -0.38 -4.44 8.09
N GLU A 112 -1.33 -3.56 7.75
CA GLU A 112 -1.64 -3.22 6.35
C GLU A 112 -0.45 -2.59 5.63
N LEU A 113 0.29 -1.72 6.32
CA LEU A 113 1.49 -1.10 5.79
C LEU A 113 2.55 -2.14 5.44
N GLU A 114 2.78 -3.12 6.32
CA GLU A 114 3.77 -4.17 6.09
C GLU A 114 3.37 -5.08 4.92
N ASN A 115 2.10 -5.47 4.83
CA ASN A 115 1.56 -6.22 3.69
C ASN A 115 1.73 -5.44 2.37
N THR A 116 1.51 -4.12 2.40
CA THR A 116 1.68 -3.25 1.24
C THR A 116 3.15 -3.17 0.81
N LYS A 117 4.09 -3.05 1.76
CA LYS A 117 5.54 -3.08 1.46
C LYS A 117 5.96 -4.40 0.85
N GLN A 118 5.47 -5.53 1.38
CA GLN A 118 5.78 -6.84 0.84
C GLN A 118 5.26 -6.98 -0.60
N SER A 119 4.00 -6.58 -0.84
CA SER A 119 3.40 -6.58 -2.18
C SER A 119 4.19 -5.70 -3.16
N LEU A 120 4.65 -4.52 -2.72
CA LEU A 120 5.49 -3.65 -3.54
C LEU A 120 6.85 -4.27 -3.85
N SER A 121 7.46 -4.98 -2.91
CA SER A 121 8.72 -5.69 -3.14
C SER A 121 8.54 -6.77 -4.21
N THR A 122 7.51 -7.61 -4.08
CA THR A 122 7.21 -8.66 -5.06
C THR A 122 6.96 -8.06 -6.45
N ALA A 123 6.18 -6.98 -6.55
CA ALA A 123 5.94 -6.32 -7.82
C ALA A 123 7.22 -5.75 -8.47
N LYS A 124 8.17 -5.26 -7.66
CA LYS A 124 9.48 -4.81 -8.17
C LYS A 124 10.32 -5.96 -8.70
N ASP A 125 10.32 -7.10 -8.01
CA ASP A 125 11.05 -8.29 -8.44
C ASP A 125 10.46 -8.86 -9.74
N GLU A 126 9.13 -8.92 -9.84
CA GLU A 126 8.43 -9.31 -11.07
C GLU A 126 8.73 -8.37 -12.24
N LEU A 127 8.77 -7.06 -12.00
CA LEU A 127 9.12 -6.07 -13.02
C LEU A 127 10.57 -6.23 -13.49
N ALA A 128 11.51 -6.50 -12.57
CA ALA A 128 12.90 -6.76 -12.91
C ALA A 128 13.03 -8.01 -13.80
N GLN A 129 12.37 -9.11 -13.42
CA GLN A 129 12.35 -10.32 -14.22
C GLN A 129 11.77 -10.07 -15.62
N LYS A 130 10.66 -9.33 -15.71
CA LYS A 130 10.05 -8.99 -17.01
C LYS A 130 10.95 -8.14 -17.89
N ASN A 131 11.73 -7.23 -17.31
CA ASN A 131 12.72 -6.45 -18.05
C ASN A 131 13.86 -7.32 -18.57
N ASP A 132 14.35 -8.28 -17.77
CA ASP A 132 15.40 -9.22 -18.20
C ASP A 132 14.91 -10.14 -19.34
N GLU A 133 13.67 -10.63 -19.23
CA GLU A 133 12.99 -11.38 -20.30
C GLU A 133 12.88 -10.55 -21.58
N LEU A 134 12.49 -9.27 -21.46
CA LEU A 134 12.36 -8.36 -22.60
C LEU A 134 13.71 -8.10 -23.28
N GLN A 135 14.77 -7.82 -22.51
CA GLN A 135 16.12 -7.63 -23.07
C GLN A 135 16.62 -8.89 -23.80
N THR A 136 16.29 -10.07 -23.28
CA THR A 136 16.64 -11.33 -23.93
C THR A 136 15.93 -11.47 -25.27
N ILE A 137 14.62 -11.20 -25.32
CA ILE A 137 13.83 -11.25 -26.55
C ILE A 137 14.32 -10.21 -27.57
N GLU A 138 14.64 -8.99 -27.14
CA GLU A 138 15.20 -7.94 -28.01
C GLU A 138 16.49 -8.40 -28.67
N LYS A 139 17.38 -9.04 -27.91
CA LYS A 139 18.63 -9.59 -28.44
C LYS A 139 18.39 -10.72 -29.43
N GLU A 140 17.49 -11.66 -29.10
CA GLU A 140 17.14 -12.76 -29.99
C GLU A 140 16.53 -12.26 -31.31
N LEU A 141 15.70 -11.21 -31.26
CA LEU A 141 15.14 -10.57 -32.44
C LEU A 141 16.22 -9.92 -33.31
N GLU A 142 17.19 -9.24 -32.71
CA GLU A 142 18.28 -8.60 -33.45
C GLU A 142 19.22 -9.64 -34.09
N ASP A 143 19.53 -10.72 -33.37
CA ASP A 143 20.30 -11.86 -33.89
C ASP A 143 19.57 -12.52 -35.08
N LEU A 144 18.25 -12.73 -34.94
CA LEU A 144 17.42 -13.31 -35.99
C LEU A 144 17.34 -12.40 -37.22
N ARG A 145 17.17 -11.09 -37.01
CA ARG A 145 17.16 -10.09 -38.07
C ARG A 145 18.48 -10.10 -38.85
N THR A 146 19.60 -10.05 -38.14
CA THR A 146 20.94 -10.11 -38.73
C THR A 146 21.15 -11.40 -39.53
N SER A 147 20.65 -12.53 -39.01
CA SER A 147 20.70 -13.81 -39.72
C SER A 147 19.91 -13.78 -41.04
N TYR A 148 18.70 -13.24 -41.04
CA TYR A 148 17.88 -13.11 -42.25
C TYR A 148 18.50 -12.14 -43.27
N GLU A 149 19.00 -10.98 -42.84
CA GLU A 149 19.68 -10.03 -43.72
C GLU A 149 20.89 -10.69 -44.42
N ASN A 150 21.70 -11.45 -43.68
CA ASN A 150 22.81 -12.23 -44.23
C ASN A 150 22.35 -13.31 -45.24
N GLN A 151 21.24 -14.00 -44.97
CA GLN A 151 20.69 -15.00 -45.89
C GLN A 151 20.18 -14.37 -47.18
N ILE A 152 19.49 -13.24 -47.08
CA ILE A 152 19.01 -12.46 -48.24
C ILE A 152 20.19 -12.04 -49.11
N GLN A 153 21.23 -11.44 -48.51
CA GLN A 153 22.43 -11.03 -49.24
C GLN A 153 23.08 -12.19 -49.99
N LYS A 154 23.25 -13.35 -49.34
CA LYS A 154 23.79 -14.56 -49.99
C LYS A 154 22.93 -15.04 -51.16
N LEU A 155 21.61 -14.92 -51.07
CA LEU A 155 20.70 -15.27 -52.16
C LEU A 155 20.80 -14.28 -53.32
N GLU A 156 20.92 -12.99 -53.03
CA GLU A 156 21.11 -11.94 -54.04
C GLU A 156 22.42 -12.10 -54.80
N GLU A 157 23.53 -12.39 -54.10
CA GLU A 157 24.83 -12.68 -54.70
C GLU A 157 24.77 -13.87 -55.66
N LYS A 158 24.16 -14.99 -55.23
CA LYS A 158 23.94 -16.16 -56.08
C LYS A 158 23.04 -15.86 -57.28
N ALA A 159 22.02 -15.04 -57.09
CA ALA A 159 21.13 -14.63 -58.18
C ALA A 159 21.87 -13.79 -59.23
N GLU A 160 22.71 -12.84 -58.80
CA GLU A 160 23.50 -12.01 -59.72
C GLU A 160 24.57 -12.84 -60.45
N GLU A 161 25.21 -13.79 -59.78
CA GLU A 161 26.14 -14.73 -60.43
C GLU A 161 25.44 -15.51 -61.56
N LYS A 162 24.25 -16.07 -61.27
CA LYS A 162 23.44 -16.75 -62.29
C LYS A 162 23.05 -15.80 -63.44
N ARG A 163 22.68 -14.56 -63.15
CA ARG A 163 22.37 -13.54 -64.17
C ARG A 163 23.58 -13.23 -65.06
N LYS A 164 24.78 -13.07 -64.47
CA LYS A 164 26.04 -12.88 -65.22
C LYS A 164 26.33 -14.06 -66.14
N ASN A 165 26.19 -15.29 -65.64
CA ASN A 165 26.36 -16.51 -66.44
C ASN A 165 25.38 -16.57 -67.61
N ILE A 166 24.11 -16.25 -67.38
CA ILE A 166 23.09 -16.18 -68.45
C ILE A 166 23.47 -15.11 -69.50
N ARG A 167 23.90 -13.92 -69.08
CA ARG A 167 24.36 -12.85 -70.00
C ARG A 167 25.54 -13.33 -70.85
N ARG A 168 26.54 -13.97 -70.23
CA ARG A 168 27.70 -14.53 -70.93
C ARG A 168 27.29 -15.57 -71.97
N ILE A 169 26.54 -16.59 -71.56
CA ILE A 169 26.06 -17.66 -72.46
C ILE A 169 25.22 -17.09 -73.60
N LYS A 170 24.35 -16.12 -73.32
CA LYS A 170 23.55 -15.45 -74.36
C LYS A 170 24.43 -14.71 -75.36
N GLY A 171 25.47 -14.02 -74.89
CA GLY A 171 26.45 -13.34 -75.76
C GLY A 171 27.23 -14.32 -76.63
N GLU A 172 27.77 -15.39 -76.03
CA GLU A 172 28.46 -16.47 -76.75
C GLU A 172 27.56 -17.11 -77.80
N ARG A 173 26.30 -17.41 -77.45
CA ARG A 173 25.32 -17.95 -78.38
C ARG A 173 25.07 -17.02 -79.57
N LEU A 174 24.88 -15.72 -79.32
CA LEU A 174 24.65 -14.74 -80.40
C LEU A 174 25.88 -14.61 -81.31
N ALA A 175 27.09 -14.64 -80.75
CA ALA A 175 28.33 -14.62 -81.54
C ALA A 175 28.46 -15.88 -82.40
N LEU A 176 28.19 -17.07 -81.85
CA LEU A 176 28.16 -18.32 -82.60
C LEU A 176 27.10 -18.29 -83.71
N GLU A 177 25.89 -17.82 -83.40
CA GLU A 177 24.80 -17.66 -84.38
C GLU A 177 25.22 -16.73 -85.54
N TYR A 178 25.92 -15.64 -85.24
CA TYR A 178 26.47 -14.73 -86.24
C TYR A 178 27.51 -15.41 -87.14
N LEU A 179 28.48 -16.11 -86.54
CA LEU A 179 29.54 -16.82 -87.28
C LEU A 179 28.98 -17.91 -88.20
N ILE A 180 27.99 -18.66 -87.71
CA ILE A 180 27.28 -19.69 -88.49
C ILE A 180 26.53 -19.05 -89.67
N LYS A 181 25.76 -17.97 -89.46
CA LYS A 181 24.99 -17.30 -90.52
C LYS A 181 25.86 -16.73 -91.64
N HIS A 182 27.10 -16.34 -91.35
CA HIS A 182 28.04 -15.77 -92.31
C HIS A 182 29.05 -16.78 -92.84
N ASN A 183 28.84 -18.08 -92.61
CA ASN A 183 29.71 -19.18 -93.05
C ASN A 183 31.18 -19.04 -92.61
N HIS A 184 31.42 -18.40 -91.46
CA HIS A 184 32.78 -18.25 -90.90
C HIS A 184 33.22 -19.47 -90.08
N VAL A 185 32.29 -20.38 -89.74
CA VAL A 185 32.58 -21.64 -89.07
C VAL A 185 31.72 -22.72 -89.72
N ASP A 186 32.37 -23.82 -90.15
CA ASP A 186 31.72 -24.98 -90.75
C ASP A 186 31.72 -26.13 -89.75
N PHE A 187 30.53 -26.64 -89.43
CA PHE A 187 30.35 -27.78 -88.54
C PHE A 187 29.70 -28.90 -89.35
N ASN A 188 30.34 -30.08 -89.37
CA ASN A 188 29.77 -31.27 -90.03
C ASN A 188 28.33 -31.54 -89.60
N GLU A 189 28.01 -31.31 -88.33
CA GLU A 189 26.65 -31.44 -87.79
C GLU A 189 25.66 -30.45 -88.42
N LEU A 190 26.05 -29.19 -88.66
CA LEU A 190 25.20 -28.21 -89.35
C LEU A 190 24.99 -28.57 -90.81
N THR A 191 26.02 -29.08 -91.48
CA THR A 191 25.94 -29.50 -92.89
C THR A 191 24.98 -30.68 -93.02
N VAL A 192 25.01 -31.62 -92.08
CA VAL A 192 24.03 -32.73 -91.97
C VAL A 192 22.63 -32.21 -91.64
N ILE A 193 22.47 -31.31 -90.65
CA ILE A 193 21.17 -30.71 -90.30
C ILE A 193 20.55 -29.97 -91.50
N ASN A 194 21.35 -29.20 -92.25
CA ASN A 194 20.90 -28.47 -93.43
C ASN A 194 20.47 -29.43 -94.56
N ALA A 195 21.16 -30.56 -94.75
CA ALA A 195 20.75 -31.58 -95.72
C ALA A 195 19.46 -32.32 -95.32
N LEU A 196 19.16 -32.39 -94.03
CA LEU A 196 17.93 -32.93 -93.47
C LEU A 196 16.76 -31.93 -93.49
N LYS A 197 17.06 -30.63 -93.49
CA LYS A 197 16.05 -29.56 -93.42
C LYS A 197 15.07 -29.63 -94.60
N GLY A 198 13.76 -29.69 -94.28
CA GLY A 198 12.69 -29.77 -95.27
C GLY A 198 12.36 -31.19 -95.75
N ARG A 199 12.98 -32.22 -95.16
CA ARG A 199 12.69 -33.64 -95.45
C ARG A 199 11.99 -34.29 -94.28
N THR A 200 11.12 -35.27 -94.54
CA THR A 200 10.44 -36.05 -93.49
C THR A 200 11.18 -37.36 -93.23
N THR A 201 11.70 -37.98 -94.29
CA THR A 201 12.46 -39.23 -94.26
C THR A 201 13.62 -39.16 -95.25
N THR A 202 14.79 -39.69 -94.91
CA THR A 202 15.99 -39.73 -95.77
C THR A 202 16.92 -40.85 -95.33
N ASP A 203 17.83 -41.30 -96.20
CA ASP A 203 18.81 -42.32 -95.87
C ASP A 203 20.23 -41.74 -95.86
N ILE A 204 21.13 -42.36 -95.08
CA ILE A 204 22.52 -41.92 -94.92
C ILE A 204 23.25 -41.67 -96.25
N SER A 205 23.09 -42.57 -97.23
CA SER A 205 23.76 -42.45 -98.53
C SER A 205 23.32 -41.21 -99.30
N THR A 206 22.10 -40.72 -99.04
CA THR A 206 21.59 -39.49 -99.65
C THR A 206 22.21 -38.26 -98.98
N ILE A 207 22.42 -38.30 -97.67
CA ILE A 207 23.08 -37.20 -96.94
C ILE A 207 24.56 -37.13 -97.36
N GLU A 208 25.26 -38.26 -97.40
CA GLU A 208 26.67 -38.36 -97.80
C GLU A 208 26.92 -37.74 -99.19
N LYS A 209 26.02 -37.99 -100.15
CA LYS A 209 26.09 -37.40 -101.51
C LYS A 209 25.88 -35.88 -101.53
N ILE A 210 25.07 -35.35 -100.61
CA ILE A 210 24.70 -33.93 -100.59
C ILE A 210 25.73 -33.11 -99.82
N THR A 211 26.24 -33.66 -98.72
CA THR A 211 27.13 -32.95 -97.80
C THR A 211 28.60 -33.20 -98.08
N GLY A 212 28.95 -34.32 -98.75
CA GLY A 212 30.34 -34.73 -98.94
C GLY A 212 31.06 -35.14 -97.64
N VAL A 213 30.32 -35.25 -96.53
CA VAL A 213 30.83 -35.65 -95.21
C VAL A 213 30.88 -37.18 -95.15
N SER A 214 31.92 -37.73 -94.53
CA SER A 214 32.06 -39.19 -94.42
C SER A 214 30.92 -39.83 -93.63
N LYS A 215 30.54 -41.06 -94.02
CA LYS A 215 29.49 -41.84 -93.36
C LYS A 215 29.64 -41.90 -91.83
N ASP A 216 30.85 -42.13 -91.31
CA ASP A 216 31.12 -42.21 -89.87
C ASP A 216 30.78 -40.91 -89.13
N LEU A 217 31.08 -39.77 -89.76
CA LEU A 217 30.78 -38.46 -89.18
C LEU A 217 29.28 -38.16 -89.23
N ILE A 218 28.59 -38.57 -90.30
CA ILE A 218 27.14 -38.45 -90.42
C ILE A 218 26.45 -39.30 -89.35
N GLU A 219 26.88 -40.55 -89.15
CA GLU A 219 26.33 -41.44 -88.12
C GLU A 219 26.52 -40.88 -86.71
N ASN A 220 27.70 -40.33 -86.41
CA ASN A 220 27.95 -39.68 -85.12
C ASN A 220 27.07 -38.44 -84.91
N CYS A 221 26.85 -37.64 -85.95
CA CYS A 221 25.93 -36.50 -85.89
C CYS A 221 24.48 -36.96 -85.68
N LEU A 222 24.04 -38.01 -86.38
CA LEU A 222 22.68 -38.55 -86.27
C LEU A 222 22.42 -39.18 -84.90
N LYS A 223 23.41 -39.86 -84.30
CA LYS A 223 23.35 -40.34 -82.92
C LYS A 223 23.15 -39.18 -81.94
N GLY A 224 23.95 -38.13 -82.06
CA GLY A 224 23.81 -36.93 -81.23
C GLY A 224 22.46 -36.21 -81.41
N LEU A 225 21.93 -36.16 -82.64
CA LEU A 225 20.59 -35.61 -82.91
C LEU A 225 19.46 -36.50 -82.36
N SER A 226 19.66 -37.81 -82.33
CA SER A 226 18.70 -38.77 -81.77
C SER A 226 18.65 -38.71 -80.25
N GLU A 227 19.80 -38.60 -79.57
CA GLU A 227 19.87 -38.38 -78.12
C GLU A 227 19.16 -37.09 -77.68
N ARG A 228 19.15 -36.06 -78.56
CA ARG A 228 18.42 -34.81 -78.34
C ARG A 228 16.94 -34.89 -78.73
N GLY A 229 16.45 -36.06 -79.15
CA GLY A 229 15.07 -36.29 -79.54
C GLY A 229 14.63 -35.59 -80.83
N LEU A 230 15.57 -35.24 -81.72
CA LEU A 230 15.28 -34.51 -82.95
C LEU A 230 15.02 -35.45 -84.14
N VAL A 231 15.61 -36.65 -84.11
CA VAL A 231 15.63 -37.60 -85.23
C VAL A 231 15.58 -39.04 -84.69
N GLU A 232 14.86 -39.92 -85.36
CA GLU A 232 15.01 -41.38 -85.22
C GLU A 232 15.95 -41.90 -86.31
N TYR A 233 17.06 -42.51 -85.89
CA TYR A 233 18.05 -43.09 -86.77
C TYR A 233 18.13 -44.60 -86.55
N ASN A 234 17.82 -45.38 -87.59
CA ASN A 234 17.92 -46.84 -87.56
C ASN A 234 19.30 -47.27 -88.11
N GLN A 235 20.17 -47.75 -87.23
CA GLN A 235 21.56 -48.09 -87.55
C GLN A 235 21.70 -49.24 -88.56
N ASP A 236 20.72 -50.16 -88.60
CA ASP A 236 20.78 -51.35 -89.46
C ASP A 236 20.31 -51.06 -90.89
N SER A 237 19.36 -50.15 -91.05
CA SER A 237 18.77 -49.79 -92.37
C SER A 237 19.33 -48.50 -92.96
N GLY A 238 19.98 -47.65 -92.15
CA GLY A 238 20.46 -46.33 -92.59
C GLY A 238 19.34 -45.29 -92.76
N ASN A 239 18.10 -45.62 -92.38
CA ASN A 239 16.93 -44.77 -92.51
C ASN A 239 16.84 -43.75 -91.37
N ILE A 240 16.45 -42.53 -91.72
CA ILE A 240 16.39 -41.38 -90.84
C ILE A 240 15.01 -40.75 -90.93
N SER A 241 14.34 -40.61 -89.79
CA SER A 241 13.04 -39.95 -89.67
C SER A 241 13.14 -38.72 -88.78
N ILE A 242 12.68 -37.57 -89.26
CA ILE A 242 12.76 -36.31 -88.49
C ILE A 242 11.52 -36.16 -87.63
N ILE A 243 11.71 -36.04 -86.32
CA ILE A 243 10.63 -36.04 -85.32
C ILE A 243 10.52 -34.68 -84.63
N GLY A 244 11.64 -33.95 -84.51
CA GLY A 244 11.72 -32.63 -83.90
C GLY A 244 11.92 -31.49 -84.91
N SER A 245 11.75 -30.26 -84.44
CA SER A 245 12.03 -29.05 -85.23
C SER A 245 13.53 -28.80 -85.34
N LEU A 246 14.11 -29.04 -86.52
CA LEU A 246 15.51 -28.71 -86.86
C LEU A 246 15.70 -27.22 -87.20
N LYS A 247 15.28 -26.33 -86.28
CA LYS A 247 15.55 -24.89 -86.40
C LYS A 247 16.86 -24.57 -85.69
N ILE A 248 17.81 -24.02 -86.44
CA ILE A 248 19.02 -23.35 -85.93
C ILE A 248 18.65 -21.92 -85.57
#